data_AF-R0KL02-F1
#
_entry.id   AF-R0KL02-F1
#
_cell.length_a   1.000
_cell.length_b   1.000
_cell.length_c   1.000
_cell.angle_alpha   90.00
_cell.angle_beta   90.00
_cell.angle_gamma   90.00
#
_symmetry.space_group_name_H-M   'P 1'
#
loop_
_entity.id
_entity.type
_entity.pdbx_description
1 polymer ?
#
loop_
_entity_poly.entity_id
_entity_poly.type
_entity_poly.pdbx_seq_one_letter_code
_entity_poly.pdbx_strand_id
1 'polypeptide(L)'
;MSTLLQKNKISFYDRSFRLVRLFKKFTSLQYDPLPFTSLRHDGLLYKLDLYKDSITSYLGGPSLILKHTLFKATFSKNFSKLFWDDSYLSLKTNTFAQKRGLNQIPNKRFIFWWSPTINRADVYVGYETILEPTGVVMHGKLPTLKMSYLGIFKNNLWKKIQESLVYDFIKGIYKYGSHDKYDRSYDCIKLDTPTKKSYQFTIGYPDFIILINNLKFWVDIQLKWGDFDRMDPKKYAKVKYVEYTSHYLSKYPPDTNGGILIVFDLCYNLVDYYYEGGGDDEGDSKGGCGKEGGDGKDSKEGEDKDDGGKKDKLSLNHNNHNYYIDSILPPILQSLLNNNLSLHILRERIRSSLDIYSKEIKSVSSPKEIFHDSLIVEDRLLFTSNRSLLILDPESGTVFLKEVRPGEGKKHRVLMEFFR
;
A
#
# COMPACT_ATOMS: atom_id res chain seq x y z
N MET A 1 -20.96 7.25 -43.70
CA MET A 1 -22.27 6.77 -43.22
C MET A 1 -22.67 7.43 -41.90
N SER A 2 -21.84 7.40 -40.84
CA SER A 2 -22.15 8.03 -39.55
C SER A 2 -22.44 9.54 -39.63
N THR A 3 -21.81 10.27 -40.55
CA THR A 3 -22.02 11.71 -40.77
C THR A 3 -23.43 12.05 -41.27
N LEU A 4 -24.11 11.12 -41.97
CA LEU A 4 -25.48 11.31 -42.45
C LEU A 4 -26.52 11.29 -41.30
N LEU A 5 -26.16 10.65 -40.18
CA LEU A 5 -27.00 10.52 -38.99
C LEU A 5 -26.69 11.59 -37.93
N GLN A 6 -25.87 12.60 -38.25
CA GLN A 6 -25.58 13.68 -37.33
C GLN A 6 -26.84 14.51 -37.03
N LYS A 7 -27.05 14.81 -35.74
CA LYS A 7 -28.18 15.64 -35.28
C LYS A 7 -28.15 17.07 -35.85
N ASN A 8 -26.97 17.60 -36.16
CA ASN A 8 -26.80 18.96 -36.68
C ASN A 8 -26.82 18.98 -38.22
N LYS A 9 -27.91 19.48 -38.80
CA LYS A 9 -28.09 19.65 -40.26
C LYS A 9 -27.37 20.88 -40.84
N ILE A 10 -26.71 21.69 -40.00
CA ILE A 10 -25.97 22.88 -40.43
C ILE A 10 -24.84 22.53 -41.41
N SER A 11 -24.27 21.32 -41.30
CA SER A 11 -23.26 20.80 -42.23
C SER A 11 -23.74 20.77 -43.69
N PHE A 12 -25.04 20.66 -43.95
CA PHE A 12 -25.56 20.66 -45.33
C PHE A 12 -25.49 22.03 -46.01
N TYR A 13 -25.48 23.11 -45.24
CA TYR A 13 -25.46 24.48 -45.75
C TYR A 13 -24.05 25.10 -45.80
N ASP A 14 -23.10 24.54 -45.04
CA ASP A 14 -21.73 25.03 -44.93
C ASP A 14 -20.90 24.64 -46.17
N ARG A 15 -20.79 25.58 -47.13
CA ARG A 15 -20.03 25.43 -48.38
C ARG A 15 -18.59 25.91 -48.21
N SER A 16 -17.66 25.30 -48.95
CA SER A 16 -16.25 25.72 -49.01
C SER A 16 -15.50 25.72 -47.66
N PHE A 17 -15.98 24.93 -46.68
CA PHE A 17 -15.39 24.84 -45.34
C PHE A 17 -13.89 24.52 -45.33
N ARG A 18 -13.40 23.79 -46.34
CA ARG A 18 -11.98 23.43 -46.48
C ARG A 18 -11.11 24.66 -46.74
N LEU A 19 -11.54 25.55 -47.63
CA LEU A 19 -10.84 26.82 -47.89
C LEU A 19 -10.86 27.69 -46.63
N VAL A 20 -12.03 27.88 -46.03
CA VAL A 20 -12.18 28.66 -44.79
C VAL A 20 -11.22 28.16 -43.70
N ARG A 21 -11.08 26.84 -43.56
CA ARG A 21 -10.18 26.24 -42.57
C ARG A 21 -8.70 26.39 -42.92
N LEU A 22 -8.31 26.28 -44.19
CA LEU A 22 -6.95 26.58 -44.63
C LEU A 22 -6.58 28.05 -44.37
N PHE A 23 -7.51 28.96 -44.62
CA PHE A 23 -7.32 30.39 -44.35
C PHE A 23 -7.26 30.72 -42.85
N LYS A 24 -7.70 29.82 -41.96
CA LYS A 24 -7.50 30.02 -40.51
C LYS A 24 -6.03 30.13 -40.11
N LYS A 25 -5.09 29.65 -40.93
CA LYS A 25 -3.66 29.87 -40.70
C LYS A 25 -3.29 31.36 -40.60
N PHE A 26 -4.03 32.22 -41.30
CA PHE A 26 -3.76 33.67 -41.33
C PHE A 26 -4.57 34.45 -40.28
N THR A 27 -5.67 33.89 -39.79
CA THR A 27 -6.57 34.57 -38.83
C THR A 27 -6.41 34.08 -37.40
N SER A 28 -5.97 32.84 -37.20
CA SER A 28 -5.73 32.22 -35.89
C SER A 28 -4.25 32.12 -35.59
N LEU A 29 -3.85 32.51 -34.38
CA LEU A 29 -2.50 32.26 -33.87
C LEU A 29 -2.28 30.80 -33.47
N GLN A 30 -3.35 30.03 -33.24
CA GLN A 30 -3.25 28.61 -32.92
C GLN A 30 -3.03 27.78 -34.18
N TYR A 31 -1.98 26.95 -34.15
CA TYR A 31 -1.67 26.00 -35.21
C TYR A 31 -2.68 24.84 -35.22
N ASP A 32 -3.31 24.62 -36.37
CA ASP A 32 -4.15 23.46 -36.62
C ASP A 32 -3.34 22.39 -37.40
N PRO A 33 -3.06 21.21 -36.82
CA PRO A 33 -2.29 20.16 -37.49
C PRO A 33 -3.07 19.47 -38.62
N LEU A 34 -4.41 19.57 -38.62
CA LEU A 34 -5.28 18.89 -39.58
C LEU A 34 -6.22 19.87 -40.30
N PRO A 35 -5.68 20.87 -41.05
CA PRO A 35 -6.50 21.92 -41.66
C PRO A 35 -7.34 21.41 -42.84
N PHE A 36 -7.00 20.24 -43.39
CA PHE A 36 -7.62 19.66 -44.58
C PHE A 36 -8.89 18.85 -44.30
N THR A 37 -9.20 18.54 -43.04
CA THR A 37 -10.34 17.68 -42.66
C THR A 37 -11.26 18.38 -41.65
N SER A 38 -12.54 17.99 -41.65
CA SER A 38 -13.52 18.41 -40.67
C SER A 38 -14.29 17.23 -40.09
N LEU A 39 -14.25 17.10 -38.76
CA LEU A 39 -15.04 16.09 -38.03
C LEU A 39 -16.55 16.19 -38.28
N ARG A 40 -17.04 17.38 -38.64
CA ARG A 40 -18.46 17.60 -38.98
C ARG A 40 -18.80 17.04 -40.36
N HIS A 41 -17.99 17.36 -41.37
CA HIS A 41 -18.26 17.02 -42.77
C HIS A 41 -17.72 15.63 -43.15
N ASP A 42 -16.45 15.38 -42.87
CA ASP A 42 -15.74 14.17 -43.26
C ASP A 42 -15.86 13.05 -42.19
N GLY A 43 -16.16 13.41 -40.94
CA GLY A 43 -16.20 12.47 -39.82
C GLY A 43 -14.82 12.13 -39.26
N LEU A 44 -14.74 11.12 -38.39
CA LEU A 44 -13.47 10.63 -37.88
C LEU A 44 -12.82 9.68 -38.91
N LEU A 45 -11.68 10.09 -39.48
CA LEU A 45 -11.01 9.37 -40.57
C LEU A 45 -10.10 8.22 -40.12
N TYR A 46 -9.85 8.10 -38.81
CA TYR A 46 -8.99 7.07 -38.23
C TYR A 46 -9.64 6.50 -36.98
N LYS A 47 -9.36 5.22 -36.66
CA LYS A 47 -9.81 4.58 -35.43
C LYS A 47 -8.62 3.81 -34.85
N LEU A 48 -8.13 4.26 -33.69
CA LEU A 48 -6.93 3.73 -33.04
C LEU A 48 -7.24 2.83 -31.84
N ASP A 49 -8.48 2.37 -31.70
CA ASP A 49 -8.89 1.52 -30.57
C ASP A 49 -8.10 0.21 -30.56
N LEU A 50 -7.93 -0.43 -31.73
CA LEU A 50 -7.13 -1.66 -31.86
C LEU A 50 -5.65 -1.43 -31.56
N TYR A 51 -5.13 -0.22 -31.82
CA TYR A 51 -3.74 0.11 -31.52
C TYR A 51 -3.49 0.15 -30.01
N LYS A 52 -4.43 0.71 -29.25
CA LYS A 52 -4.37 0.70 -27.78
C LYS A 52 -4.35 -0.72 -27.23
N ASP A 53 -5.23 -1.59 -27.72
CA ASP A 53 -5.30 -2.98 -27.28
C ASP A 53 -4.02 -3.73 -27.67
N SER A 54 -3.52 -3.52 -28.89
CA SER A 54 -2.28 -4.14 -29.39
C SER A 54 -1.06 -3.74 -28.57
N ILE A 55 -0.91 -2.45 -28.23
CA ILE A 55 0.19 -1.98 -27.35
C ILE A 55 0.06 -2.59 -25.96
N THR A 56 -1.15 -2.62 -25.41
CA THR A 56 -1.37 -3.16 -24.06
C THR A 56 -0.97 -4.62 -24.01
N SER A 57 -1.32 -5.41 -25.03
CA SER A 57 -0.88 -6.80 -25.18
C SER A 57 0.62 -6.91 -25.38
N TYR A 58 1.23 -6.07 -26.22
CA TYR A 58 2.67 -6.06 -26.47
C TYR A 58 3.49 -5.79 -25.20
N LEU A 59 3.02 -4.91 -24.33
CA LEU A 59 3.63 -4.60 -23.04
C LEU A 59 3.40 -5.68 -21.96
N GLY A 60 2.85 -6.84 -22.31
CA GLY A 60 2.62 -7.95 -21.38
C GLY A 60 1.29 -7.87 -20.61
N GLY A 61 0.34 -7.09 -21.11
CA GLY A 61 -1.00 -6.96 -20.55
C GLY A 61 -1.09 -5.99 -19.37
N PRO A 62 -2.31 -5.68 -18.91
CA PRO A 62 -2.54 -4.66 -17.89
C PRO A 62 -1.91 -5.02 -16.55
N SER A 63 -1.87 -6.31 -16.19
CA SER A 63 -1.29 -6.77 -14.91
C SER A 63 0.21 -6.48 -14.81
N LEU A 64 0.96 -6.67 -15.90
CA LEU A 64 2.39 -6.39 -15.90
C LEU A 64 2.66 -4.88 -15.88
N ILE A 65 1.92 -4.11 -16.69
CA ILE A 65 2.00 -2.65 -16.69
C ILE A 65 1.73 -2.08 -15.29
N LEU A 66 0.75 -2.60 -14.56
CA LEU A 66 0.42 -2.13 -13.21
C LEU A 66 1.43 -2.56 -12.14
N LYS A 67 2.27 -3.58 -12.38
CA LYS A 67 3.38 -3.90 -11.46
C LYS A 67 4.46 -2.82 -11.46
N HIS A 68 4.60 -2.09 -12.57
CA HIS A 68 5.53 -0.96 -12.71
C HIS A 68 5.06 0.32 -12.00
N THR A 69 3.85 0.33 -11.43
CA THR A 69 3.23 1.52 -10.87
C THR A 69 2.89 1.34 -9.38
N LEU A 70 2.51 2.44 -8.72
CA LEU A 70 1.98 2.45 -7.36
C LEU A 70 0.54 1.90 -7.25
N PHE A 71 0.03 1.19 -8.25
CA PHE A 71 -1.34 0.64 -8.22
C PHE A 71 -1.57 -0.28 -7.02
N LYS A 72 -0.63 -1.18 -6.74
CA LYS A 72 -0.73 -2.05 -5.57
C LYS A 72 -0.73 -1.25 -4.27
N ALA A 73 0.00 -0.14 -4.20
CA ALA A 73 0.06 0.77 -3.04
C ALA A 73 -1.30 1.38 -2.71
N THR A 74 -2.14 1.66 -3.73
CA THR A 74 -3.49 2.20 -3.51
C THR A 74 -4.44 1.18 -2.89
N PHE A 75 -4.07 -0.11 -2.80
CA PHE A 75 -4.88 -1.17 -2.23
C PHE A 75 -6.27 -1.30 -2.88
N SER A 76 -6.37 -0.97 -4.16
CA SER A 76 -7.61 -1.07 -4.94
C SER A 76 -7.66 -2.43 -5.64
N LYS A 77 -8.81 -3.10 -5.59
CA LYS A 77 -8.94 -4.45 -6.18
C LYS A 77 -8.90 -4.45 -7.70
N ASN A 78 -9.55 -3.45 -8.33
CA ASN A 78 -9.75 -3.41 -9.77
C ASN A 78 -9.32 -2.05 -10.35
N PHE A 79 -8.43 -2.07 -11.34
CA PHE A 79 -7.97 -0.86 -12.02
C PHE A 79 -9.09 -0.09 -12.74
N SER A 80 -10.06 -0.78 -13.34
CA SER A 80 -11.16 -0.18 -14.11
C SER A 80 -12.08 0.73 -13.31
N LYS A 81 -12.00 0.70 -11.97
CA LYS A 81 -12.82 1.52 -11.06
C LYS A 81 -12.10 2.77 -10.54
N LEU A 82 -10.85 2.98 -10.94
CA LEU A 82 -10.07 4.16 -10.56
C LEU A 82 -10.17 5.22 -11.65
N PHE A 83 -10.38 6.46 -11.25
CA PHE A 83 -10.45 7.60 -12.14
C PHE A 83 -9.48 8.67 -11.66
N TRP A 84 -8.80 9.30 -12.62
CA TRP A 84 -7.94 10.45 -12.41
C TRP A 84 -8.80 11.72 -12.37
N ASP A 85 -8.56 12.60 -11.41
CA ASP A 85 -9.25 13.87 -11.34
C ASP A 85 -8.49 15.01 -12.03
N ASP A 86 -9.12 15.55 -13.08
CA ASP A 86 -8.62 16.68 -13.86
C ASP A 86 -9.30 18.01 -13.49
N SER A 87 -10.06 18.06 -12.38
CA SER A 87 -10.78 19.26 -11.91
C SER A 87 -9.88 20.49 -11.64
N TYR A 88 -8.58 20.28 -11.40
CA TYR A 88 -7.59 21.36 -11.19
C TYR A 88 -7.33 22.20 -12.44
N LEU A 89 -7.77 21.75 -13.62
CA LEU A 89 -7.74 22.53 -14.87
C LEU A 89 -8.88 23.55 -14.97
N SER A 90 -9.76 23.62 -13.97
CA SER A 90 -10.87 24.58 -13.94
C SER A 90 -10.39 26.02 -14.08
N LEU A 91 -11.20 26.80 -14.82
CA LEU A 91 -10.96 28.20 -15.18
C LEU A 91 -11.09 29.12 -13.95
N LYS A 92 -10.15 29.02 -13.01
CA LYS A 92 -9.95 30.04 -11.97
C LYS A 92 -9.02 31.12 -12.52
N THR A 93 -9.28 32.36 -12.14
CA THR A 93 -8.43 33.52 -12.45
C THR A 93 -7.12 33.43 -11.66
N ASN A 94 -6.23 32.58 -12.14
CA ASN A 94 -4.93 32.33 -11.53
C ASN A 94 -3.88 33.29 -12.10
N THR A 95 -2.97 33.74 -11.25
CA THR A 95 -1.76 34.48 -11.67
C THR A 95 -0.86 33.58 -12.54
N PHE A 96 0.01 34.17 -13.35
CA PHE A 96 0.95 33.40 -14.17
C PHE A 96 1.87 32.48 -13.33
N ALA A 97 2.27 32.93 -12.13
CA ALA A 97 3.03 32.12 -11.20
C ALA A 97 2.22 30.91 -10.70
N GLN A 98 0.94 31.11 -10.37
CA GLN A 98 0.04 30.02 -9.97
C GLN A 98 -0.20 29.03 -11.11
N LYS A 99 -0.41 29.52 -12.35
CA LYS A 99 -0.53 28.66 -13.54
C LYS A 99 0.72 27.81 -13.77
N ARG A 100 1.91 28.40 -13.61
CA ARG A 100 3.18 27.66 -13.71
C ARG A 100 3.29 26.57 -12.65
N GLY A 101 2.82 26.83 -11.42
CA GLY A 101 2.75 25.82 -10.36
C GLY A 101 1.76 24.70 -10.67
N LEU A 102 0.55 25.02 -11.13
CA LEU A 102 -0.47 24.04 -11.52
C LEU A 102 0.01 23.12 -12.67
N ASN A 103 0.76 23.67 -13.62
CA ASN A 103 1.35 22.89 -14.72
C ASN A 103 2.42 21.88 -14.27
N GLN A 104 2.92 21.96 -13.03
CA GLN A 104 3.83 20.94 -12.47
C GLN A 104 3.09 19.75 -11.85
N ILE A 105 1.80 19.88 -11.56
CA ILE A 105 0.99 18.82 -10.93
C ILE A 105 0.93 17.55 -11.79
N PRO A 106 0.64 17.61 -13.11
CA PRO A 106 0.64 16.41 -13.95
C PRO A 106 1.97 15.66 -13.92
N ASN A 107 3.07 16.40 -13.98
CA ASN A 107 4.42 15.82 -13.94
C ASN A 107 4.72 15.19 -12.57
N LYS A 108 4.30 15.84 -11.48
CA LYS A 108 4.44 15.28 -10.13
C LYS A 108 3.63 13.99 -9.97
N ARG A 109 2.39 13.96 -10.46
CA ARG A 109 1.53 12.76 -10.45
C ARG A 109 2.15 11.63 -11.28
N PHE A 110 2.61 11.93 -12.49
CA PHE A 110 3.25 10.97 -13.37
C PHE A 110 4.50 10.34 -12.71
N ILE A 111 5.42 11.18 -12.23
CA ILE A 111 6.65 10.69 -11.58
C ILE A 111 6.32 9.87 -10.33
N PHE A 112 5.31 10.27 -9.56
CA PHE A 112 4.91 9.52 -8.37
C PHE A 112 4.27 8.17 -8.74
N TRP A 113 3.36 8.14 -9.71
CA TRP A 113 2.70 6.92 -10.17
C TRP A 113 3.67 5.85 -10.67
N TRP A 114 4.67 6.27 -11.47
CA TRP A 114 5.71 5.40 -12.01
C TRP A 114 6.94 5.26 -11.10
N SER A 115 6.85 5.75 -9.87
CA SER A 115 8.01 5.82 -8.98
C SER A 115 8.73 4.49 -8.72
N PRO A 116 8.06 3.31 -8.62
CA PRO A 116 8.77 2.06 -8.40
C PRO A 116 9.67 1.63 -9.57
N THR A 117 9.36 2.11 -10.78
CA THR A 117 10.19 1.84 -11.98
C THR A 117 11.22 2.93 -12.22
N ILE A 118 10.89 4.18 -11.88
CA ILE A 118 11.81 5.32 -12.04
C ILE A 118 12.93 5.25 -10.98
N ASN A 119 12.58 5.09 -9.71
CA ASN A 119 13.53 5.07 -8.59
C ASN A 119 14.00 3.64 -8.30
N ARG A 120 14.82 3.08 -9.19
CA ARG A 120 15.39 1.73 -9.05
C ARG A 120 16.91 1.74 -9.10
N ALA A 121 17.52 0.78 -8.42
CA ALA A 121 18.98 0.63 -8.36
C ALA A 121 19.60 0.40 -9.75
N ASP A 122 18.95 -0.38 -10.61
CA ASP A 122 19.50 -0.74 -11.93
C ASP A 122 19.48 0.43 -12.94
N VAL A 123 18.69 1.48 -12.71
CA VAL A 123 18.58 2.64 -13.61
C VAL A 123 19.56 3.75 -13.24
N TYR A 124 19.85 3.92 -11.95
CA TYR A 124 20.74 4.97 -11.47
C TYR A 124 22.01 4.37 -10.88
N VAL A 125 23.15 4.69 -11.51
CA VAL A 125 24.46 4.42 -10.93
C VAL A 125 24.78 5.53 -9.92
N GLY A 126 24.90 5.20 -8.63
CA GLY A 126 25.21 6.17 -7.60
C GLY A 126 25.04 5.66 -6.17
N TYR A 127 25.21 6.57 -5.21
CA TYR A 127 25.02 6.29 -3.79
C TYR A 127 23.53 6.31 -3.42
N GLU A 128 23.09 5.24 -2.77
CA GLU A 128 21.76 5.15 -2.16
C GLU A 128 21.65 6.15 -1.02
N THR A 129 20.61 7.00 -1.04
CA THR A 129 20.33 7.94 0.05
C THR A 129 19.01 7.59 0.72
N ILE A 130 19.02 7.39 2.03
CA ILE A 130 17.80 7.17 2.82
C ILE A 130 17.15 8.52 3.09
N LEU A 131 15.84 8.59 2.86
CA LEU A 131 15.06 9.81 3.03
C LEU A 131 14.58 9.96 4.47
N GLU A 132 15.36 10.57 5.36
CA GLU A 132 14.93 10.79 6.75
C GLU A 132 13.71 11.74 6.85
N PRO A 133 12.71 11.46 7.72
CA PRO A 133 12.63 10.40 8.74
C PRO A 133 11.91 9.10 8.26
N THR A 134 12.07 8.73 7.00
CA THR A 134 11.44 7.54 6.39
C THR A 134 12.49 6.51 5.98
N GLY A 135 12.09 5.25 5.86
CA GLY A 135 12.93 4.18 5.31
C GLY A 135 12.91 4.10 3.79
N VAL A 136 12.53 5.16 3.08
CA VAL A 136 12.53 5.16 1.60
C VAL A 136 13.95 5.40 1.09
N VAL A 137 14.44 4.51 0.25
CA VAL A 137 15.74 4.64 -0.42
C VAL A 137 15.56 5.39 -1.74
N MET A 138 16.39 6.40 -1.97
CA MET A 138 16.46 7.16 -3.22
C MET A 138 17.75 6.79 -3.95
N HIS A 139 17.61 6.25 -5.17
CA HIS A 139 18.74 5.86 -6.02
C HIS A 139 19.26 7.01 -6.89
N GLY A 140 18.45 8.06 -7.08
CA GLY A 140 18.79 9.23 -7.91
C GLY A 140 18.34 10.56 -7.32
N LYS A 141 18.89 11.66 -7.84
CA LYS A 141 18.51 13.03 -7.46
C LYS A 141 17.21 13.45 -8.15
N LEU A 142 16.09 12.98 -7.62
CA LEU A 142 14.74 13.27 -8.12
C LEU A 142 13.98 14.18 -7.13
N PRO A 143 14.14 15.52 -7.22
CA PRO A 143 13.56 16.44 -6.23
C PRO A 143 12.03 16.37 -6.19
N THR A 144 11.38 16.25 -7.35
CA THR A 144 9.91 16.12 -7.43
C THR A 144 9.42 14.86 -6.71
N LEU A 145 10.11 13.74 -6.90
CA LEU A 145 9.75 12.47 -6.26
C LEU A 145 10.02 12.51 -4.75
N LYS A 146 11.17 13.06 -4.35
CA LYS A 146 11.51 13.30 -2.93
C LYS A 146 10.40 14.07 -2.22
N MET A 147 9.88 15.13 -2.84
CA MET A 147 8.78 15.93 -2.27
C MET A 147 7.46 15.14 -2.18
N SER A 148 7.19 14.24 -3.12
CA SER A 148 6.03 13.34 -3.06
C SER A 148 6.14 12.33 -1.92
N TYR A 149 7.30 11.68 -1.74
CA TYR A 149 7.54 10.75 -0.63
C TYR A 149 7.48 11.42 0.74
N LEU A 150 8.16 12.56 0.90
CA LEU A 150 8.03 13.36 2.12
C LEU A 150 6.59 13.79 2.35
N GLY A 151 5.84 14.07 1.27
CA GLY A 151 4.42 14.40 1.27
C GLY A 151 3.52 13.32 1.87
N ILE A 152 3.67 12.07 1.45
CA ILE A 152 2.85 10.96 1.96
C ILE A 152 3.21 10.60 3.41
N PHE A 153 4.49 10.71 3.78
CA PHE A 153 4.98 10.33 5.10
C PHE A 153 5.04 11.48 6.13
N LYS A 154 4.44 12.64 5.82
CA LYS A 154 4.33 13.78 6.75
C LYS A 154 3.81 13.37 8.13
N ASN A 155 4.22 14.12 9.16
CA ASN A 155 3.83 13.90 10.56
C ASN A 155 4.29 12.55 11.13
N ASN A 156 5.50 12.12 10.74
CA ASN A 156 6.14 10.88 11.16
C ASN A 156 5.27 9.64 10.92
N LEU A 157 4.56 9.60 9.79
CA LEU A 157 3.65 8.49 9.48
C LEU A 157 4.39 7.16 9.43
N TRP A 158 5.62 7.12 8.89
CA TRP A 158 6.44 5.92 8.84
C TRP A 158 6.60 5.27 10.21
N LYS A 159 7.02 6.06 11.21
CA LYS A 159 7.16 5.59 12.59
C LYS A 159 5.82 5.13 13.19
N LYS A 160 4.76 5.91 12.96
CA LYS A 160 3.41 5.57 13.45
C LYS A 160 2.91 4.25 12.87
N ILE A 161 3.25 3.94 11.61
CA ILE A 161 2.90 2.67 10.99
C ILE A 161 3.58 1.53 11.73
N GLN A 162 4.89 1.64 11.99
CA GLN A 162 5.61 0.61 12.71
C GLN A 162 5.04 0.40 14.13
N GLU A 163 4.84 1.48 14.89
CA GLU A 163 4.28 1.40 16.25
C GLU A 163 2.86 0.79 16.25
N SER A 164 2.03 1.14 15.27
CA SER A 164 0.67 0.61 15.12
C SER A 164 0.67 -0.87 14.74
N LEU A 165 1.58 -1.30 13.85
CA LEU A 165 1.68 -2.70 13.44
C LEU A 165 2.16 -3.58 14.60
N VAL A 166 3.16 -3.13 15.37
CA VAL A 166 3.63 -3.85 16.57
C VAL A 166 2.49 -4.00 17.57
N TYR A 167 1.74 -2.94 17.84
CA TYR A 167 0.62 -2.97 18.78
C TYR A 167 -0.51 -3.91 18.33
N ASP A 168 -0.94 -3.80 17.06
CA ASP A 168 -2.03 -4.63 16.54
C ASP A 168 -1.60 -6.09 16.40
N PHE A 169 -0.31 -6.36 16.13
CA PHE A 169 0.22 -7.72 16.05
C PHE A 169 0.18 -8.39 17.42
N ILE A 170 0.62 -7.70 18.47
CA ILE A 170 0.51 -8.15 19.86
C ILE A 170 -0.95 -8.47 20.22
N LYS A 171 -1.87 -7.56 19.88
CA LYS A 171 -3.32 -7.78 20.07
C LYS A 171 -3.83 -8.98 19.28
N GLY A 172 -3.31 -9.20 18.08
CA GLY A 172 -3.61 -10.35 17.22
C GLY A 172 -3.18 -11.67 17.86
N ILE A 173 -1.98 -11.74 18.44
CA ILE A 173 -1.51 -12.94 19.14
C ILE A 173 -2.46 -13.32 20.27
N TYR A 174 -2.87 -12.37 21.12
CA TYR A 174 -3.81 -12.67 22.20
C TYR A 174 -5.19 -13.12 21.71
N LYS A 175 -5.58 -12.76 20.48
CA LYS A 175 -6.86 -13.16 19.88
C LYS A 175 -6.79 -14.54 19.20
N TYR A 176 -5.70 -14.85 18.52
CA TYR A 176 -5.57 -16.06 17.69
C TYR A 176 -4.73 -17.17 18.36
N GLY A 177 -3.85 -16.83 19.29
CA GLY A 177 -2.97 -17.78 20.00
C GLY A 177 -3.60 -18.40 21.23
N SER A 178 -4.38 -17.64 22.01
CA SER A 178 -5.00 -18.16 23.24
C SER A 178 -6.46 -18.51 23.02
N HIS A 179 -6.78 -19.80 23.07
CA HIS A 179 -8.16 -20.29 23.07
C HIS A 179 -8.85 -20.06 24.43
N ASP A 180 -8.07 -19.81 25.49
CA ASP A 180 -8.54 -19.63 26.86
C ASP A 180 -7.77 -18.50 27.58
N LYS A 181 -8.47 -17.69 28.39
CA LYS A 181 -7.94 -16.42 28.96
C LYS A 181 -6.81 -16.63 29.99
N TYR A 182 -6.61 -17.86 30.46
CA TYR A 182 -5.62 -18.27 31.45
C TYR A 182 -4.45 -19.08 30.87
N ASP A 183 -4.49 -19.39 29.56
CA ASP A 183 -3.41 -20.13 28.91
C ASP A 183 -2.23 -19.21 28.60
N ARG A 184 -1.10 -19.44 29.28
CA ARG A 184 0.18 -18.71 29.12
C ARG A 184 1.05 -19.28 27.99
N SER A 185 0.52 -20.18 27.16
CA SER A 185 1.26 -20.76 26.03
C SER A 185 1.73 -19.72 25.02
N TYR A 186 1.08 -18.56 24.98
CA TYR A 186 1.44 -17.39 24.18
C TYR A 186 1.49 -16.13 25.03
N ASP A 187 2.68 -15.54 25.17
CA ASP A 187 2.84 -14.26 25.84
C ASP A 187 3.83 -13.39 25.06
N CYS A 188 3.74 -12.07 25.22
CA CYS A 188 4.62 -11.13 24.52
C CYS A 188 5.21 -10.08 25.47
N ILE A 189 6.51 -9.85 25.32
CA ILE A 189 7.25 -8.85 26.07
C ILE A 189 7.72 -7.79 25.08
N LYS A 190 7.11 -6.60 25.14
CA LYS A 190 7.52 -5.47 24.31
C LYS A 190 8.90 -4.97 24.76
N LEU A 191 9.79 -4.76 23.80
CA LEU A 191 11.14 -4.22 24.05
C LEU A 191 11.18 -2.73 23.73
N ASP A 192 12.07 -2.01 24.44
CA ASP A 192 12.33 -0.60 24.16
C ASP A 192 13.23 -0.48 22.92
N THR A 193 12.64 -0.10 21.78
CA THR A 193 13.38 0.12 20.53
C THR A 193 13.78 1.59 20.35
N PRO A 194 15.01 1.86 19.86
CA PRO A 194 15.44 3.23 19.60
C PRO A 194 14.63 3.83 18.44
N THR A 195 14.25 5.10 18.56
CA THR A 195 13.44 5.82 17.55
C THR A 195 14.04 5.80 16.14
N LYS A 196 15.37 5.75 16.03
CA LYS A 196 16.12 5.68 14.75
C LYS A 196 16.00 4.33 14.04
N LYS A 197 15.66 3.24 14.75
CA LYS A 197 15.46 1.90 14.16
C LYS A 197 14.51 1.95 12.96
N SER A 198 13.45 2.75 13.08
CA SER A 198 12.37 2.76 12.10
C SER A 198 12.80 3.05 10.67
N TYR A 199 13.87 3.82 10.45
CA TYR A 199 14.35 4.19 9.11
C TYR A 199 15.83 3.86 8.88
N GLN A 200 16.54 3.34 9.89
CA GLN A 200 17.94 2.95 9.76
C GLN A 200 18.07 1.43 9.67
N PHE A 201 18.23 0.91 8.46
CA PHE A 201 18.30 -0.54 8.17
C PHE A 201 19.70 -1.15 8.26
N THR A 202 20.64 -0.45 8.89
CA THR A 202 22.03 -0.90 9.05
C THR A 202 22.25 -1.70 10.32
N ILE A 203 21.39 -1.52 11.33
CA ILE A 203 21.51 -2.16 12.65
C ILE A 203 20.13 -2.67 13.06
N GLY A 204 20.06 -3.93 13.49
CA GLY A 204 18.83 -4.58 13.92
C GLY A 204 18.59 -4.47 15.43
N TYR A 205 17.31 -4.32 15.81
CA TYR A 205 16.82 -4.35 17.19
C TYR A 205 15.47 -5.07 17.19
N PRO A 206 15.18 -6.05 18.06
CA PRO A 206 13.87 -6.68 18.10
C PRO A 206 12.82 -5.76 18.71
N ASP A 207 11.58 -5.82 18.21
CA ASP A 207 10.46 -5.02 18.74
C ASP A 207 9.84 -5.65 19.99
N PHE A 208 9.76 -6.97 20.04
CA PHE A 208 9.22 -7.72 21.17
C PHE A 208 9.73 -9.16 21.17
N ILE A 209 9.53 -9.85 22.29
CA ILE A 209 9.80 -11.28 22.44
C ILE A 209 8.45 -11.98 22.55
N ILE A 210 8.24 -13.06 21.81
CA ILE A 210 7.08 -13.95 21.94
C ILE A 210 7.52 -15.22 22.66
N LEU A 211 6.71 -15.68 23.59
CA LEU A 211 6.76 -17.04 24.12
C LEU A 211 5.80 -17.91 23.32
N ILE A 212 6.30 -18.98 22.71
CA ILE A 212 5.51 -19.99 22.00
C ILE A 212 5.84 -21.35 22.62
N ASN A 213 4.88 -21.98 23.29
CA ASN A 213 5.06 -23.30 23.94
C ASN A 213 6.31 -23.35 24.84
N ASN A 214 6.49 -22.33 25.71
CA ASN A 214 7.64 -22.14 26.61
C ASN A 214 9.00 -21.87 25.94
N LEU A 215 9.05 -21.70 24.62
CA LEU A 215 10.25 -21.24 23.90
C LEU A 215 10.16 -19.73 23.65
N LYS A 216 11.30 -19.04 23.79
CA LYS A 216 11.37 -17.59 23.57
C LYS A 216 11.88 -17.29 22.16
N PHE A 217 11.16 -16.46 21.41
CA PHE A 217 11.56 -15.97 20.09
C PHE A 217 11.56 -14.45 20.07
N TRP A 218 12.61 -13.82 19.55
CA TRP A 218 12.54 -12.39 19.27
C TRP A 218 11.80 -12.14 17.95
N VAL A 219 11.07 -11.04 17.88
CA VAL A 219 10.36 -10.63 16.66
C VAL A 219 10.73 -9.21 16.29
N ASP A 220 11.04 -9.03 15.01
CA ASP A 220 11.38 -7.74 14.43
C ASP A 220 10.45 -7.44 13.24
N ILE A 221 9.68 -6.37 13.34
CA ILE A 221 8.78 -5.89 12.28
C ILE A 221 9.49 -4.78 11.51
N GLN A 222 9.85 -5.10 10.27
CA GLN A 222 10.55 -4.21 9.36
C GLN A 222 9.59 -3.63 8.31
N LEU A 223 9.70 -2.32 8.12
CA LEU A 223 9.00 -1.62 7.04
C LEU A 223 9.92 -1.48 5.84
N LYS A 224 9.36 -1.67 4.65
CA LYS A 224 10.07 -1.51 3.39
C LYS A 224 9.24 -0.70 2.42
N TRP A 225 9.91 0.12 1.62
CA TRP A 225 9.32 0.73 0.44
C TRP A 225 10.01 0.14 -0.80
N GLY A 226 9.37 -0.87 -1.41
CA GLY A 226 9.95 -1.60 -2.54
C GLY A 226 10.04 -0.81 -3.84
N ASP A 227 10.90 -1.30 -4.73
CA ASP A 227 11.00 -0.90 -6.14
C ASP A 227 10.61 -2.08 -7.04
N PHE A 228 10.63 -1.86 -8.36
CA PHE A 228 10.21 -2.89 -9.32
C PHE A 228 11.08 -4.15 -9.27
N ASP A 229 12.37 -4.02 -9.00
CA ASP A 229 13.33 -5.13 -9.03
C ASP A 229 13.30 -5.96 -7.75
N ARG A 230 13.06 -5.31 -6.59
CA ARG A 230 13.06 -5.94 -5.28
C ARG A 230 11.65 -5.96 -4.70
N MET A 231 10.72 -6.68 -5.33
CA MET A 231 9.34 -6.81 -4.85
C MET A 231 9.14 -7.85 -3.73
N ASP A 232 10.03 -8.83 -3.61
CA ASP A 232 9.82 -9.97 -2.73
C ASP A 232 10.16 -9.64 -1.25
N PRO A 233 9.16 -9.59 -0.35
CA PRO A 233 9.39 -9.37 1.07
C PRO A 233 10.10 -10.56 1.76
N LYS A 234 9.91 -11.81 1.32
CA LYS A 234 10.51 -13.00 1.94
C LYS A 234 12.01 -13.04 1.71
N LYS A 235 12.44 -12.84 0.46
CA LYS A 235 13.86 -12.70 0.12
C LYS A 235 14.52 -11.55 0.87
N TYR A 236 13.84 -10.41 1.00
CA TYR A 236 14.33 -9.29 1.78
C TYR A 236 14.45 -9.65 3.27
N ALA A 237 13.47 -10.37 3.83
CA ALA A 237 13.47 -10.81 5.21
C ALA A 237 14.67 -11.72 5.50
N LYS A 238 14.94 -12.70 4.62
CA LYS A 238 16.09 -13.62 4.72
C LYS A 238 17.42 -12.89 4.72
N VAL A 239 17.62 -11.97 3.77
CA VAL A 239 18.86 -11.16 3.68
C VAL A 239 19.04 -10.32 4.94
N LYS A 240 18.00 -9.61 5.39
CA LYS A 240 18.07 -8.77 6.58
C LYS A 240 18.25 -9.56 7.87
N TYR A 241 17.65 -10.75 7.97
CA TYR A 241 17.86 -11.64 9.10
C TYR A 241 19.34 -11.96 9.25
N VAL A 242 19.98 -12.45 8.18
CA VAL A 242 21.41 -12.81 8.18
C VAL A 242 22.30 -11.59 8.45
N GLU A 243 22.01 -10.44 7.82
CA GLU A 243 22.74 -9.20 8.08
C GLU A 243 22.65 -8.80 9.56
N TYR A 244 21.45 -8.80 10.12
CA TYR A 244 21.22 -8.34 11.49
C TYR A 244 21.79 -9.28 12.54
N THR A 245 21.67 -10.60 12.38
CA THR A 245 22.24 -11.57 13.33
C THR A 245 23.77 -11.63 13.25
N SER A 246 24.36 -11.38 12.08
CA SER A 246 25.82 -11.37 11.91
C SER A 246 26.47 -10.05 12.32
N HIS A 247 25.71 -8.96 12.37
CA HIS A 247 26.27 -7.62 12.60
C HIS A 247 26.49 -7.35 14.10
N TYR A 248 27.74 -7.09 14.49
CA TYR A 248 28.16 -6.90 15.89
C TYR A 248 27.47 -5.74 16.65
N LEU A 249 26.96 -4.73 15.93
CA LEU A 249 26.20 -3.63 16.55
C LEU A 249 24.71 -3.95 16.81
N SER A 250 24.18 -4.99 16.16
CA SER A 250 22.79 -5.39 16.34
C SER A 250 22.59 -5.97 17.74
N LYS A 251 21.46 -5.66 18.36
CA LYS A 251 21.17 -6.08 19.73
C LYS A 251 19.97 -7.02 19.76
N TYR A 252 20.19 -8.28 19.42
CA TYR A 252 19.20 -9.34 19.61
C TYR A 252 19.50 -10.13 20.90
N PRO A 253 18.48 -10.50 21.70
CA PRO A 253 18.67 -11.26 22.92
C PRO A 253 19.33 -12.62 22.61
N PRO A 254 20.43 -12.99 23.29
CA PRO A 254 21.05 -14.30 23.10
C PRO A 254 20.29 -15.44 23.80
N ASP A 255 19.34 -15.13 24.70
CA ASP A 255 18.57 -16.10 25.49
C ASP A 255 17.30 -16.62 24.79
N THR A 256 17.23 -16.48 23.46
CA THR A 256 16.09 -16.93 22.63
C THR A 256 16.45 -18.15 21.79
N ASN A 257 15.45 -18.97 21.47
CA ASN A 257 15.55 -20.16 20.63
C ASN A 257 15.60 -19.86 19.12
N GLY A 258 15.60 -18.58 18.74
CA GLY A 258 15.59 -18.12 17.36
C GLY A 258 14.89 -16.77 17.23
N GLY A 259 14.66 -16.35 15.98
CA GLY A 259 14.04 -15.08 15.68
C GLY A 259 13.12 -15.13 14.48
N ILE A 260 12.13 -14.25 14.48
CA ILE A 260 11.18 -14.07 13.39
C ILE A 260 11.32 -12.64 12.89
N LEU A 261 11.68 -12.48 11.62
CA LEU A 261 11.74 -11.18 10.97
C LEU A 261 10.58 -11.05 9.99
N ILE A 262 9.70 -10.09 10.24
CA ILE A 262 8.48 -9.85 9.48
C ILE A 262 8.68 -8.57 8.66
N VAL A 263 8.41 -8.62 7.36
CA VAL A 263 8.62 -7.49 6.44
C VAL A 263 7.28 -7.07 5.84
N PHE A 264 6.93 -5.81 6.05
CA PHE A 264 5.82 -5.15 5.36
C PHE A 264 6.35 -4.27 4.23
N ASP A 265 6.06 -4.64 3.00
CA ASP A 265 6.28 -3.80 1.83
C ASP A 265 5.09 -2.83 1.65
N LEU A 266 5.31 -1.58 2.04
CA LEU A 266 4.32 -0.52 1.97
C LEU A 266 4.01 -0.06 0.54
N CYS A 267 4.94 -0.26 -0.41
CA CYS A 267 4.74 0.09 -1.80
C CYS A 267 3.81 -0.91 -2.49
N TYR A 268 3.98 -2.20 -2.19
CA TYR A 268 3.22 -3.26 -2.84
C TYR A 268 2.10 -3.88 -1.99
N ASN A 269 1.90 -3.40 -0.75
CA ASN A 269 1.00 -3.99 0.24
C ASN A 269 1.22 -5.51 0.37
N LEU A 270 2.49 -5.92 0.42
CA LEU A 270 2.88 -7.32 0.61
C LEU A 270 3.44 -7.48 2.02
N VAL A 271 3.20 -8.64 2.63
CA VAL A 271 3.76 -9.00 3.92
C VAL A 271 4.23 -10.44 3.86
N ASP A 272 5.42 -10.68 4.39
CA ASP A 272 5.97 -12.03 4.54
C ASP A 272 7.00 -12.03 5.69
N TYR A 273 7.46 -13.21 6.08
CA TYR A 273 8.34 -13.38 7.21
C TYR A 273 9.40 -14.45 6.97
N TYR A 274 10.48 -14.38 7.73
CA TYR A 274 11.55 -15.36 7.74
C TYR A 274 11.93 -15.71 9.17
N TYR A 275 12.18 -16.99 9.43
CA TYR A 275 12.68 -17.50 10.70
C TYR A 275 13.57 -18.73 10.45
N GLU A 276 14.50 -18.99 11.35
CA GLU A 276 15.41 -20.13 11.25
C GLU A 276 14.64 -21.43 11.56
N GLY A 277 14.42 -22.28 10.54
CA GLY A 277 13.69 -23.55 10.65
C GLY A 277 12.54 -23.75 9.64
N GLY A 278 12.02 -22.67 9.03
CA GLY A 278 11.04 -22.78 7.94
C GLY A 278 11.73 -23.26 6.66
N GLY A 279 11.50 -24.52 6.28
CA GLY A 279 12.15 -25.15 5.13
C GLY A 279 12.01 -24.35 3.83
N ASP A 280 13.12 -24.21 3.11
CA ASP A 280 13.19 -23.71 1.73
C ASP A 280 12.65 -24.77 0.75
N ASP A 281 11.40 -25.21 0.90
CA ASP A 281 10.73 -26.03 -0.13
C ASP A 281 10.26 -25.11 -1.27
N GLU A 282 11.21 -24.55 -2.02
CA GLU A 282 10.97 -24.06 -3.38
C GLU A 282 10.73 -25.26 -4.31
N GLY A 283 9.56 -25.87 -4.18
CA GLY A 283 8.98 -26.72 -5.21
C GLY A 283 8.28 -25.85 -6.25
N ASP A 284 8.95 -25.61 -7.38
CA ASP A 284 8.38 -25.10 -8.63
C ASP A 284 6.98 -25.67 -8.89
N SER A 285 5.93 -24.94 -8.51
CA SER A 285 4.56 -25.24 -8.93
C SER A 285 4.36 -24.73 -10.36
N LYS A 286 4.98 -25.43 -11.31
CA LYS A 286 4.52 -25.44 -12.71
C LYS A 286 3.16 -26.12 -12.76
N GLY A 287 2.23 -25.49 -13.47
CA GLY A 287 0.85 -25.93 -13.58
C GLY A 287 0.63 -27.26 -14.31
N GLY A 288 -0.53 -27.84 -14.01
CA GLY A 288 -1.24 -28.90 -14.75
C GLY A 288 -2.54 -29.15 -13.97
N CYS A 289 -3.71 -28.68 -14.39
CA CYS A 289 -4.53 -29.18 -15.49
C CYS A 289 -4.77 -30.70 -15.43
N GLY A 290 -5.94 -31.09 -14.91
CA GLY A 290 -6.80 -32.12 -15.52
C GLY A 290 -6.89 -33.51 -14.88
N LYS A 291 -8.16 -33.88 -14.60
CA LYS A 291 -8.79 -35.23 -14.59
C LYS A 291 -8.64 -36.06 -13.30
N GLU A 292 -9.73 -36.26 -12.55
CA GLU A 292 -10.84 -37.22 -12.74
C GLU A 292 -10.46 -38.70 -12.52
N GLY A 293 -10.99 -39.26 -11.43
CA GLY A 293 -11.68 -40.55 -11.36
C GLY A 293 -10.87 -41.84 -11.54
N GLY A 294 -10.81 -42.66 -10.49
CA GLY A 294 -10.42 -44.07 -10.61
C GLY A 294 -10.37 -44.81 -9.28
N ASP A 295 -11.42 -45.57 -9.00
CA ASP A 295 -11.51 -46.58 -7.92
C ASP A 295 -10.42 -47.66 -8.01
N GLY A 296 -10.07 -48.25 -6.86
CA GLY A 296 -9.29 -49.48 -6.80
C GLY A 296 -8.88 -49.88 -5.38
N LYS A 297 -9.67 -50.77 -4.76
CA LYS A 297 -9.27 -51.57 -3.60
C LYS A 297 -8.05 -52.42 -3.94
N ASP A 298 -7.12 -52.59 -3.00
CA ASP A 298 -6.72 -53.93 -2.56
C ASP A 298 -5.86 -53.90 -1.29
N SER A 299 -6.21 -54.83 -0.40
CA SER A 299 -5.57 -55.22 0.85
C SER A 299 -4.26 -55.98 0.64
N LYS A 300 -3.28 -55.81 1.55
CA LYS A 300 -2.62 -56.92 2.27
C LYS A 300 -1.62 -56.44 3.32
N GLU A 301 -1.67 -57.13 4.45
CA GLU A 301 -0.77 -57.13 5.61
C GLU A 301 0.64 -57.63 5.25
N GLY A 302 1.65 -57.23 6.03
CA GLY A 302 2.97 -57.88 6.00
C GLY A 302 4.11 -57.13 6.68
N GLU A 303 4.28 -57.41 7.97
CA GLU A 303 5.55 -57.59 8.70
C GLU A 303 6.46 -56.40 9.08
N ASP A 304 6.63 -56.31 10.41
CA ASP A 304 7.63 -55.57 11.16
C ASP A 304 9.07 -55.94 10.77
N LYS A 305 9.92 -54.91 10.61
CA LYS A 305 11.32 -54.98 11.03
C LYS A 305 11.70 -53.67 11.72
N ASP A 306 11.78 -53.78 13.05
CA ASP A 306 12.57 -52.93 13.91
C ASP A 306 14.02 -52.89 13.38
N ASP A 307 14.49 -51.69 13.06
CA ASP A 307 15.93 -51.41 13.14
C ASP A 307 16.13 -50.06 13.85
N GLY A 308 16.60 -50.18 15.08
CA GLY A 308 16.81 -49.09 16.02
C GLY A 308 17.97 -48.21 15.58
N GLY A 309 17.67 -47.18 14.78
CA GLY A 309 18.54 -46.02 14.60
C GLY A 309 18.18 -44.92 15.58
N LYS A 310 18.97 -44.73 16.64
CA LYS A 310 19.01 -43.50 17.46
C LYS A 310 19.33 -42.30 16.54
N LYS A 311 18.32 -41.75 15.85
CA LYS A 311 18.35 -40.40 15.29
C LYS A 311 17.75 -39.47 16.33
N ASP A 312 18.66 -38.83 17.06
CA ASP A 312 18.53 -37.53 17.73
C ASP A 312 17.10 -37.05 18.00
N LYS A 313 16.62 -37.30 19.22
CA LYS A 313 15.41 -36.68 19.80
C LYS A 313 15.46 -35.14 19.83
N LEU A 314 16.58 -34.50 19.46
CA LEU A 314 16.68 -33.05 19.31
C LEU A 314 16.12 -32.52 17.97
N SER A 315 16.13 -33.30 16.88
CA SER A 315 15.66 -32.80 15.57
C SER A 315 14.14 -32.93 15.37
N LEU A 316 13.48 -33.80 16.12
CA LEU A 316 12.02 -34.01 16.05
C LEU A 316 11.21 -32.89 16.72
N ASN A 317 11.78 -32.21 17.73
CA ASN A 317 11.08 -31.12 18.41
C ASN A 317 11.07 -29.82 17.59
N HIS A 318 12.13 -29.52 16.83
CA HIS A 318 12.16 -28.31 15.99
C HIS A 318 11.07 -28.30 14.91
N ASN A 319 10.76 -29.46 14.32
CA ASN A 319 9.75 -29.55 13.26
C ASN A 319 8.32 -29.26 13.73
N ASN A 320 7.99 -29.58 14.99
CA ASN A 320 6.64 -29.33 15.53
C ASN A 320 6.42 -27.84 15.85
N HIS A 321 7.44 -27.10 16.29
CA HIS A 321 7.32 -25.68 16.62
C HIS A 321 7.16 -24.79 15.39
N ASN A 322 7.80 -25.16 14.28
CA ASN A 322 7.68 -24.45 12.99
C ASN A 322 6.24 -24.49 12.45
N TYR A 323 5.54 -25.61 12.64
CA TYR A 323 4.13 -25.74 12.30
C TYR A 323 3.21 -24.76 13.08
N TYR A 324 3.52 -24.47 14.35
CA TYR A 324 2.76 -23.50 15.13
C TYR A 324 2.97 -22.07 14.63
N ILE A 325 4.21 -21.71 14.26
CA ILE A 325 4.52 -20.39 13.70
C ILE A 325 3.79 -20.20 12.36
N ASP A 326 3.87 -21.21 11.48
CA ASP A 326 3.27 -21.15 10.14
C ASP A 326 1.74 -21.19 10.15
N SER A 327 1.11 -21.71 11.22
CA SER A 327 -0.35 -21.68 11.38
C SER A 327 -0.86 -20.37 12.00
N ILE A 328 -0.11 -19.77 12.92
CA ILE A 328 -0.54 -18.57 13.67
C ILE A 328 -0.27 -17.27 12.91
N LEU A 329 0.88 -17.16 12.23
CA LEU A 329 1.30 -15.90 11.61
C LEU A 329 0.45 -15.47 10.41
N PRO A 330 0.16 -16.32 9.40
CA PRO A 330 -0.59 -15.89 8.21
C PRO A 330 -1.95 -15.23 8.50
N PRO A 331 -2.84 -15.76 9.37
CA PRO A 331 -4.12 -15.10 9.63
C PRO A 331 -3.95 -13.75 10.36
N ILE A 332 -2.98 -13.63 11.26
CA ILE A 332 -2.66 -12.37 11.94
C ILE A 332 -2.17 -11.33 10.93
N LEU A 333 -1.19 -11.68 10.10
CA LEU A 333 -0.61 -10.78 9.10
C LEU A 333 -1.65 -10.31 8.07
N GLN A 334 -2.53 -11.22 7.63
CA GLN A 334 -3.61 -10.86 6.71
C GLN A 334 -4.66 -9.95 7.37
N SER A 335 -4.98 -10.16 8.65
CA SER A 335 -5.85 -9.26 9.41
C SER A 335 -5.22 -7.86 9.54
N LEU A 336 -3.91 -7.79 9.84
CA LEU A 336 -3.18 -6.52 9.97
C LEU A 336 -3.16 -5.74 8.67
N LEU A 337 -2.86 -6.41 7.55
CA LEU A 337 -2.80 -5.75 6.25
C LEU A 337 -4.15 -5.13 5.85
N ASN A 338 -5.27 -5.77 6.23
CA ASN A 338 -6.61 -5.30 5.88
C ASN A 338 -7.14 -4.23 6.85
N ASN A 339 -6.92 -4.39 8.15
CA ASN A 339 -7.64 -3.64 9.18
C ASN A 339 -6.82 -2.53 9.86
N ASN A 340 -5.51 -2.47 9.64
CA ASN A 340 -4.68 -1.49 10.32
C ASN A 340 -4.98 -0.05 9.86
N LEU A 341 -5.28 0.83 10.82
CA LEU A 341 -5.66 2.21 10.59
C LEU A 341 -4.52 3.03 9.96
N SER A 342 -3.28 2.83 10.42
CA SER A 342 -2.13 3.58 9.94
C SER A 342 -1.81 3.27 8.47
N LEU A 343 -1.98 2.00 8.05
CA LEU A 343 -1.89 1.58 6.65
C LEU A 343 -3.03 2.19 5.82
N HIS A 344 -4.25 2.28 6.39
CA HIS A 344 -5.36 2.95 5.71
C HIS A 344 -5.07 4.44 5.45
N ILE A 345 -4.51 5.15 6.44
CA ILE A 345 -4.08 6.55 6.27
C ILE A 345 -3.04 6.69 5.17
N LEU A 346 -2.06 5.78 5.11
CA LEU A 346 -1.06 5.77 4.03
C LEU A 346 -1.72 5.61 2.66
N ARG A 347 -2.61 4.63 2.51
CA ARG A 347 -3.34 4.35 1.26
C ARG A 347 -4.15 5.56 0.79
N GLU A 348 -4.87 6.22 1.70
CA GLU A 348 -5.63 7.45 1.38
C GLU A 348 -4.73 8.61 0.98
N ARG A 349 -3.57 8.78 1.65
CA ARG A 349 -2.60 9.81 1.25
C ARG A 349 -1.99 9.54 -0.12
N ILE A 350 -1.73 8.28 -0.46
CA ILE A 350 -1.24 7.89 -1.79
C ILE A 350 -2.32 8.22 -2.84
N ARG A 351 -3.58 7.84 -2.59
CA ARG A 351 -4.71 8.16 -3.48
C ARG A 351 -4.89 9.66 -3.67
N SER A 352 -4.88 10.43 -2.58
CA SER A 352 -4.97 11.88 -2.61
C SER A 352 -3.77 12.53 -3.33
N SER A 353 -2.55 12.01 -3.16
CA SER A 353 -1.37 12.56 -3.87
C SER A 353 -1.35 12.21 -5.36
N LEU A 354 -2.03 11.13 -5.76
CA LEU A 354 -2.22 10.76 -7.16
C LEU A 354 -3.50 11.38 -7.77
N ASP A 355 -4.34 12.00 -6.92
CA ASP A 355 -5.68 12.49 -7.26
C ASP A 355 -6.52 11.41 -7.95
N ILE A 356 -6.49 10.20 -7.37
CA ILE A 356 -7.26 9.05 -7.82
C ILE A 356 -8.45 8.85 -6.90
N TYR A 357 -9.62 8.68 -7.51
CA TYR A 357 -10.86 8.35 -6.80
C TYR A 357 -11.36 6.97 -7.22
N SER A 358 -11.81 6.18 -6.25
CA SER A 358 -12.57 4.96 -6.53
C SER A 358 -14.06 5.30 -6.51
N LYS A 359 -14.81 4.77 -7.47
CA LYS A 359 -16.29 4.82 -7.44
C LYS A 359 -16.89 3.83 -6.43
N GLU A 360 -16.07 3.26 -5.55
CA GLU A 360 -16.52 2.33 -4.51
C GLU A 360 -17.16 3.15 -3.40
N ILE A 361 -18.47 3.42 -3.56
CA ILE A 361 -19.32 3.79 -2.45
C ILE A 361 -19.19 2.63 -1.45
N LYS A 362 -18.56 2.87 -0.29
CA LYS A 362 -18.74 1.96 0.85
C LYS A 362 -20.24 1.96 1.12
N SER A 363 -20.94 0.93 0.65
CA SER A 363 -22.32 0.72 1.04
C SER A 363 -22.28 0.47 2.55
N VAL A 364 -22.65 1.47 3.33
CA VAL A 364 -22.93 1.27 4.75
C VAL A 364 -24.03 0.23 4.80
N SER A 365 -23.74 -0.92 5.39
CA SER A 365 -24.65 -2.04 5.55
C SER A 365 -25.70 -1.67 6.58
N SER A 366 -26.72 -0.93 6.14
CA SER A 366 -27.86 -0.45 6.92
C SER A 366 -27.65 0.87 7.71
N PRO A 367 -28.65 1.77 7.71
CA PRO A 367 -28.66 2.95 8.57
C PRO A 367 -28.66 2.64 10.08
N LYS A 368 -28.94 1.38 10.46
CA LYS A 368 -29.00 0.95 11.86
C LYS A 368 -27.62 0.85 12.51
N GLU A 369 -26.57 0.62 11.74
CA GLU A 369 -25.18 0.62 12.25
C GLU A 369 -24.71 2.00 12.72
N ILE A 370 -25.34 3.10 12.26
CA ILE A 370 -25.01 4.47 12.67
C ILE A 370 -25.44 4.71 14.13
N PHE A 371 -26.45 4.00 14.61
CA PHE A 371 -27.05 4.18 15.94
C PHE A 371 -26.45 3.25 17.01
N HIS A 372 -25.42 2.47 16.69
CA HIS A 372 -24.72 1.62 17.65
C HIS A 372 -23.29 2.14 17.84
N ASP A 373 -22.96 2.59 19.06
CA ASP A 373 -21.58 2.90 19.51
C ASP A 373 -20.78 3.86 18.59
N SER A 374 -21.43 4.81 17.91
CA SER A 374 -20.74 5.74 17.01
C SER A 374 -21.07 7.20 17.30
N LEU A 375 -20.05 8.02 17.50
CA LEU A 375 -20.20 9.48 17.69
C LEU A 375 -20.18 10.20 16.34
N ILE A 376 -21.12 11.13 16.15
CA ILE A 376 -21.17 12.03 15.00
C ILE A 376 -20.37 13.27 15.35
N VAL A 377 -19.34 13.59 14.56
CA VAL A 377 -18.51 14.78 14.74
C VAL A 377 -18.73 15.75 13.59
N GLU A 378 -19.20 16.96 13.90
CA GLU A 378 -19.41 18.04 12.93
C GLU A 378 -18.35 19.13 13.12
N ASP A 379 -17.49 19.28 12.11
CA ASP A 379 -16.33 20.16 12.13
C ASP A 379 -16.54 21.49 11.37
N ARG A 380 -17.65 21.65 10.64
CA ARG A 380 -17.95 22.88 9.87
C ARG A 380 -17.95 24.15 10.73
N LEU A 381 -18.36 24.02 12.00
CA LEU A 381 -18.41 25.13 12.94
C LEU A 381 -17.02 25.60 13.41
N LEU A 382 -15.97 24.79 13.23
CA LEU A 382 -14.59 25.17 13.55
C LEU A 382 -14.07 26.33 12.69
N PHE A 383 -14.62 26.49 11.48
CA PHE A 383 -14.21 27.55 10.55
C PHE A 383 -15.05 28.83 10.66
N THR A 384 -16.03 28.85 11.57
CA THR A 384 -16.85 30.04 11.87
C THR A 384 -16.18 30.93 12.92
N SER A 385 -16.68 32.15 13.12
CA SER A 385 -16.12 33.11 14.10
C SER A 385 -16.01 32.53 15.51
N ASN A 386 -16.92 31.63 15.88
CA ASN A 386 -17.03 31.09 17.24
C ASN A 386 -16.24 29.77 17.41
N ARG A 387 -15.65 29.23 16.33
CA ARG A 387 -14.79 28.03 16.29
C ARG A 387 -15.20 26.93 17.27
N SER A 388 -16.38 26.36 17.07
CA SER A 388 -16.87 25.27 17.92
C SER A 388 -16.76 23.91 17.21
N LEU A 389 -16.49 22.87 17.99
CA LEU A 389 -16.62 21.47 17.59
C LEU A 389 -17.89 20.92 18.20
N LEU A 390 -18.76 20.31 17.38
CA LEU A 390 -19.96 19.65 17.84
C LEU A 390 -19.78 18.15 17.72
N ILE A 391 -20.00 17.43 18.82
CA ILE A 391 -20.00 15.97 18.87
C ILE A 391 -21.38 15.55 19.37
N LEU A 392 -22.10 14.76 18.59
CA LEU A 392 -23.41 14.22 18.91
C LEU A 392 -23.29 12.71 19.10
N ASP A 393 -23.77 12.21 20.22
CA ASP A 393 -24.04 10.80 20.39
C ASP A 393 -25.48 10.50 19.92
N PRO A 394 -25.68 9.75 18.83
CA PRO A 394 -27.00 9.44 18.30
C PRO A 394 -27.79 8.43 19.16
N GLU A 395 -27.13 7.67 20.04
CA GLU A 395 -27.80 6.68 20.90
C GLU A 395 -28.36 7.34 22.17
N SER A 396 -27.56 8.17 22.83
CA SER A 396 -27.99 8.91 24.02
C SER A 396 -28.64 10.26 23.72
N GLY A 397 -28.50 10.78 22.49
CA GLY A 397 -28.90 12.13 22.12
C GLY A 397 -28.05 13.24 22.76
N THR A 398 -26.94 12.89 23.42
CA THR A 398 -26.08 13.87 24.09
C THR A 398 -25.28 14.69 23.08
N VAL A 399 -25.24 16.00 23.30
CA VAL A 399 -24.48 16.94 22.46
C VAL A 399 -23.35 17.52 23.28
N PHE A 400 -22.12 17.28 22.86
CA PHE A 400 -20.93 17.94 23.38
C PHE A 400 -20.54 19.07 22.44
N LEU A 401 -20.59 20.30 22.95
CA LEU A 401 -20.10 21.49 22.26
C LEU A 401 -18.79 21.93 22.89
N LYS A 402 -17.70 21.95 22.13
CA LYS A 402 -16.40 22.46 22.57
C LYS A 402 -16.03 23.72 21.81
N GLU A 403 -16.01 24.85 22.50
CA GLU A 403 -15.50 26.11 21.95
C GLU A 403 -13.96 26.12 21.96
N VAL A 404 -13.36 26.45 20.81
CA VAL A 404 -11.91 26.59 20.66
C VAL A 404 -11.54 28.06 20.69
N ARG A 405 -11.10 28.56 21.85
CA ARG A 405 -10.71 29.97 22.02
C ARG A 405 -9.47 30.32 21.17
N PRO A 406 -9.41 31.51 20.56
CA PRO A 406 -8.25 31.96 19.80
C PRO A 406 -7.10 32.32 20.77
N GLY A 407 -6.22 31.36 21.08
CA GLY A 407 -5.11 31.63 22.01
C GLY A 407 -4.02 30.57 22.16
N GLU A 408 -4.27 29.29 21.90
CA GLU A 408 -3.26 28.23 22.11
C GLU A 408 -2.59 27.76 20.82
N GLY A 409 -2.40 28.69 19.88
CA GLY A 409 -1.75 28.46 18.59
C GLY A 409 -0.25 28.68 18.57
N LYS A 410 0.48 28.37 19.66
CA LYS A 410 1.96 28.28 19.65
C LYS A 410 2.46 27.19 20.61
N LYS A 411 2.13 25.93 20.32
CA LYS A 411 2.97 24.73 20.48
C LYS A 411 2.12 23.49 20.18
N HIS A 412 2.58 22.62 19.28
CA HIS A 412 2.06 21.26 19.16
C HIS A 412 2.29 20.52 20.49
N ARG A 413 1.27 20.47 21.35
CA ARG A 413 1.16 19.48 22.42
C ARG A 413 -0.07 18.62 22.16
N VAL A 414 0.21 17.48 21.53
CA VAL A 414 -0.35 16.15 21.83
C VAL A 414 -1.71 16.16 22.54
N LEU A 415 -2.77 15.78 21.80
CA LEU A 415 -3.98 15.20 22.37
C LEU A 415 -3.61 13.82 22.95
N MET A 416 -3.18 13.80 24.22
CA MET A 416 -2.97 12.62 25.06
C MET A 416 -3.65 12.91 26.40
N GLU A 417 -4.97 12.88 26.42
CA GLU A 417 -5.80 12.67 27.63
C GLU A 417 -7.26 12.64 27.19
N PHE A 418 -7.68 11.49 26.66
CA PHE A 418 -9.10 11.19 26.44
C PHE A 418 -9.31 9.68 26.54
N PHE A 419 -8.83 9.08 27.63
CA PHE A 419 -9.35 7.83 28.21
C PHE A 419 -8.82 7.73 29.65
N ARG A 420 -9.61 8.26 30.58
CA ARG A 420 -9.65 7.82 31.98
C ARG A 420 -11.11 7.68 32.38
#